data_AF-A0A6G9AWJ5-F1
#
_entry.id   AF-A0A6G9AWJ5-F1
#
_cell.length_a   1.000
_cell.length_b   1.000
_cell.length_c   1.000
_cell.angle_alpha   90.00
_cell.angle_beta   90.00
_cell.angle_gamma   90.00
#
_symmetry.space_group_name_H-M   'P 1'
#
loop_
_entity.id
_entity.type
_entity.pdbx_description
1 polymer ?
#
loop_
_entity_poly.entity_id
_entity_poly.type
_entity_poly.pdbx_seq_one_letter_code
_entity_poly.pdbx_strand_id
1 'polypeptide(L)'
;MNRHLIDPIEEAKLDAGIKEIVLLLQLHQVETFESCQGGIGHCFSEPTVRFYGDKFEGLRVAHICLQNDLPIQQIRRSFDVYDNELHQPFWEVVFKPTNPVGTLQLDTQAGVFVGVDHSLAQC
;
A
#
# COMPACT_ATOMS: atom_id res chain seq x y z
N MET A 1 13.55 -15.37 -22.91
CA MET A 1 12.27 -15.68 -22.25
C MET A 1 11.74 -14.39 -21.70
N ASN A 2 10.60 -13.97 -22.23
CA ASN A 2 10.27 -12.57 -22.49
C ASN A 2 9.69 -11.84 -21.27
N ARG A 3 10.14 -10.60 -21.15
CA ARG A 3 9.72 -9.53 -20.23
C ARG A 3 8.18 -9.42 -20.25
N HIS A 4 7.52 -9.83 -19.16
CA HIS A 4 6.14 -9.43 -18.89
C HIS A 4 6.16 -7.92 -18.60
N LEU A 5 6.12 -7.11 -19.66
CA LEU A 5 5.71 -5.73 -19.55
C LEU A 5 4.20 -5.76 -19.32
N ILE A 6 3.76 -5.12 -18.25
CA ILE A 6 2.33 -4.94 -17.94
C ILE A 6 1.67 -4.31 -19.15
N ASP A 7 0.47 -4.77 -19.49
CA ASP A 7 -0.29 -4.16 -20.57
C ASP A 7 -0.45 -2.67 -20.25
N PRO A 8 -0.05 -1.74 -21.14
CA PRO A 8 -0.07 -0.30 -20.84
C PRO A 8 -1.45 0.22 -20.41
N ILE A 9 -2.52 -0.48 -20.80
CA ILE A 9 -3.91 -0.21 -20.42
C ILE A 9 -4.17 -0.55 -18.96
N GLU A 10 -3.62 -1.67 -18.46
CA GLU A 10 -3.73 -2.06 -17.05
C GLU A 10 -2.88 -1.14 -16.18
N GLU A 11 -1.70 -0.76 -16.65
CA GLU A 11 -0.86 0.22 -15.97
C GLU A 11 -1.55 1.59 -15.82
N ALA A 12 -2.31 2.02 -16.83
CA ALA A 12 -3.03 3.31 -16.82
C ALA A 12 -4.22 3.35 -15.84
N LYS A 13 -4.72 2.20 -15.40
CA LYS A 13 -5.84 2.11 -14.45
C LYS A 13 -5.40 2.15 -12.99
N LEU A 14 -4.09 2.05 -12.72
CA LEU A 14 -3.56 2.08 -11.36
C LEU A 14 -3.67 3.48 -10.76
N ASP A 15 -4.10 3.54 -9.50
CA ASP A 15 -4.09 4.76 -8.70
C ASP A 15 -2.67 5.34 -8.63
N ALA A 16 -2.52 6.64 -8.90
CA ALA A 16 -1.21 7.28 -8.98
C ALA A 16 -0.38 7.12 -7.70
N GLY A 17 -1.03 7.15 -6.53
CA GLY A 17 -0.35 7.03 -5.23
C GLY A 17 0.23 5.64 -4.91
N ILE A 18 -0.23 4.59 -5.61
CA ILE A 18 0.24 3.21 -5.35
C ILE A 18 0.86 2.54 -6.58
N LYS A 19 0.82 3.21 -7.74
CA LYS A 19 1.30 2.68 -9.01
C LYS A 19 2.71 2.13 -8.93
N GLU A 20 3.68 2.90 -8.42
CA GLU A 20 5.09 2.48 -8.35
C GLU A 20 5.27 1.22 -7.48
N ILE A 21 4.49 1.10 -6.40
CA ILE A 21 4.50 -0.07 -5.52
C ILE A 21 4.00 -1.30 -6.28
N VAL A 22 2.86 -1.19 -6.97
CA VAL A 22 2.30 -2.30 -7.75
C VAL A 22 3.27 -2.75 -8.85
N LEU A 23 3.85 -1.80 -9.58
CA LEU A 23 4.85 -2.08 -10.62
C LEU A 23 6.08 -2.81 -10.06
N LEU A 24 6.58 -2.37 -8.90
CA LEU A 24 7.70 -3.03 -8.22
C LEU A 24 7.35 -4.47 -7.86
N LEU A 25 6.19 -4.70 -7.24
CA LEU A 25 5.76 -6.05 -6.84
C LEU A 25 5.61 -6.97 -8.07
N GLN A 26 5.03 -6.47 -9.15
CA GLN A 26 4.87 -7.23 -10.40
C GLN A 26 6.22 -7.50 -11.10
N LEU A 27 7.17 -6.56 -11.05
CA LEU A 27 8.55 -6.78 -11.50
C LEU A 27 9.19 -7.96 -10.75
N HIS A 28 8.87 -8.09 -9.46
CA HIS A 28 9.24 -9.23 -8.64
C HIS A 28 8.25 -10.41 -8.75
N GLN A 29 7.44 -10.51 -9.81
CA GLN A 29 6.55 -11.66 -10.06
C GLN A 29 5.55 -11.94 -8.91
N VAL A 30 5.11 -10.90 -8.23
CA VAL A 30 4.01 -11.00 -7.26
C VAL A 30 2.70 -10.86 -8.03
N GLU A 31 1.80 -11.83 -7.87
CA GLU A 31 0.49 -11.85 -8.54
C GLU A 31 -0.51 -11.00 -7.77
N THR A 32 -0.56 -9.70 -8.09
CA THR A 32 -1.52 -8.74 -7.50
C THR A 32 -2.87 -8.82 -8.20
N PHE A 33 -3.96 -8.65 -7.45
CA PHE A 33 -5.33 -8.64 -8.02
C PHE A 33 -6.17 -7.43 -7.59
N GLU A 34 -5.77 -6.73 -6.54
CA GLU A 34 -6.45 -5.51 -6.08
C GLU A 34 -5.41 -4.56 -5.48
N SER A 35 -5.54 -3.26 -5.78
CA SER A 35 -4.73 -2.21 -5.18
C SER A 35 -5.55 -0.95 -5.02
N CYS A 36 -5.27 -0.19 -3.97
CA CYS A 36 -5.92 1.09 -3.71
C CYS A 36 -4.93 2.06 -3.08
N GLN A 37 -4.85 3.30 -3.56
CA GLN A 37 -3.98 4.31 -2.94
C GLN A 37 -4.42 4.76 -1.55
N GLY A 38 -5.68 4.53 -1.21
CA GLY A 38 -6.28 4.98 0.05
C GLY A 38 -6.56 6.49 0.11
N GLY A 39 -7.16 6.93 1.22
CA GLY A 39 -7.52 8.32 1.47
C GLY A 39 -8.98 8.67 1.14
N ILE A 40 -9.30 9.96 1.14
CA ILE A 40 -10.68 10.45 0.98
C ILE A 40 -11.21 10.05 -0.41
N GLY A 41 -12.36 9.36 -0.42
CA GLY A 41 -13.00 8.88 -1.66
C GLY A 41 -12.55 7.50 -2.13
N HIS A 42 -11.68 6.81 -1.38
CA HIS A 42 -11.22 5.45 -1.67
C HIS A 42 -11.83 4.41 -0.73
N CYS A 43 -11.83 3.14 -1.16
CA CYS A 43 -12.36 2.02 -0.37
C CYS A 43 -11.55 1.74 0.90
N PHE A 44 -10.27 2.12 0.91
CA PHE A 44 -9.36 1.94 2.04
C PHE A 44 -8.90 3.30 2.57
N SER A 45 -8.67 3.39 3.88
CA SER A 45 -8.05 4.57 4.49
C SER A 45 -6.57 4.67 4.13
N GLU A 46 -5.87 3.54 4.09
CA GLU A 46 -4.44 3.45 3.82
C GLU A 46 -4.14 2.80 2.45
N PRO A 47 -2.98 3.13 1.83
CA PRO A 47 -2.55 2.45 0.62
C PRO A 47 -2.39 0.95 0.85
N THR A 48 -3.05 0.16 0.02
CA THR A 48 -3.23 -1.28 0.22
C THR A 48 -3.05 -2.05 -1.09
N VAL A 49 -2.31 -3.16 -1.06
CA VAL A 49 -2.21 -4.11 -2.17
C VAL A 49 -2.57 -5.51 -1.69
N ARG A 50 -3.44 -6.19 -2.43
CA ARG A 50 -3.76 -7.61 -2.24
C ARG A 50 -3.20 -8.46 -3.36
N PHE A 51 -2.72 -9.64 -2.99
CA PHE A 51 -2.01 -10.54 -3.89
C PHE A 51 -2.20 -12.01 -3.50
N TYR A 52 -2.04 -12.89 -4.48
CA TYR A 52 -2.06 -14.33 -4.29
C TYR A 52 -0.67 -14.84 -3.92
N GLY A 53 -0.64 -16.05 -3.37
CA GLY A 53 0.62 -16.75 -3.10
C GLY A 53 0.48 -17.86 -2.07
N ASP A 54 1.60 -18.54 -1.85
CA ASP A 54 1.68 -19.61 -0.85
C ASP A 54 1.73 -19.05 0.58
N LYS A 55 2.02 -19.91 1.56
CA LYS A 55 2.11 -19.50 2.98
C LYS A 55 3.31 -18.60 3.32
N PHE A 56 4.24 -18.41 2.40
CA PHE A 56 5.45 -17.62 2.57
C PHE A 56 5.48 -16.36 1.68
N GLU A 57 4.57 -16.24 0.72
CA GLU A 57 4.53 -15.10 -0.20
C GLU A 57 4.47 -13.75 0.53
N GLY A 58 3.75 -13.68 1.66
CA GLY A 58 3.75 -12.49 2.50
C GLY A 58 5.17 -12.12 2.98
N LEU A 59 5.95 -13.08 3.49
CA LEU A 59 7.32 -12.81 3.94
C LEU A 59 8.22 -12.37 2.78
N ARG A 60 8.00 -12.94 1.59
CA ARG A 60 8.71 -12.56 0.37
C ARG A 60 8.40 -11.12 -0.03
N VAL A 61 7.13 -10.74 -0.04
CA VAL A 61 6.70 -9.35 -0.30
C VAL A 61 7.24 -8.39 0.76
N ALA A 62 7.19 -8.76 2.04
CA ALA A 62 7.78 -7.95 3.10
C ALA A 62 9.28 -7.72 2.87
N HIS A 63 10.02 -8.76 2.48
CA HIS A 63 11.44 -8.62 2.14
C HIS A 63 11.67 -7.66 0.96
N ILE A 64 10.91 -7.81 -0.15
CA ILE A 64 10.99 -6.91 -1.32
C ILE A 64 10.73 -5.46 -0.90
N CYS A 65 9.68 -5.21 -0.14
CA CYS A 65 9.32 -3.87 0.30
C CYS A 65 10.39 -3.26 1.22
N LEU A 66 10.91 -4.02 2.18
CA LEU A 66 11.98 -3.56 3.07
C LEU A 66 13.30 -3.29 2.34
N GLN A 67 13.64 -4.07 1.31
CA GLN A 67 14.82 -3.84 0.47
C GLN A 67 14.72 -2.58 -0.40
N ASN A 68 13.51 -2.09 -0.64
CA ASN A 68 13.24 -0.90 -1.45
C ASN A 68 12.71 0.28 -0.60
N ASP A 69 12.96 0.27 0.71
CA ASP A 69 12.58 1.32 1.66
C ASP A 69 11.08 1.70 1.63
N LEU A 70 10.20 0.75 1.26
CA LEU A 70 8.77 0.99 1.25
C LEU A 70 8.21 1.01 2.68
N PRO A 71 7.33 1.97 3.02
CA PRO A 71 6.87 2.19 4.38
C PRO A 71 5.75 1.21 4.75
N ILE A 72 6.08 -0.09 4.92
CA ILE A 72 5.10 -1.10 5.34
C ILE A 72 4.59 -0.75 6.73
N GLN A 73 3.27 -0.73 6.89
CA GLN A 73 2.60 -0.65 8.18
C GLN A 73 2.21 -2.04 8.68
N GLN A 74 1.68 -2.89 7.80
CA GLN A 74 1.18 -4.20 8.17
C GLN A 74 1.24 -5.17 6.99
N ILE A 75 1.46 -6.44 7.29
CA ILE A 75 1.24 -7.55 6.35
C ILE A 75 0.39 -8.62 7.01
N ARG A 76 -0.59 -9.16 6.29
CA ARG A 76 -1.50 -10.18 6.83
C ARG A 76 -1.94 -11.17 5.78
N ARG A 77 -2.30 -12.36 6.26
CA ARG A 77 -2.98 -13.39 5.48
C ARG A 77 -4.44 -13.43 5.90
N SER A 78 -5.34 -13.29 4.93
CA SER A 78 -6.78 -13.20 5.14
C SER A 78 -7.50 -14.31 4.39
N PHE A 79 -8.68 -14.68 4.91
CA PHE A 79 -9.61 -15.59 4.26
C PHE A 79 -10.93 -14.85 4.13
N ASP A 80 -11.52 -14.91 2.95
CA ASP A 80 -12.89 -14.47 2.77
C ASP A 80 -13.86 -15.58 3.20
N VAL A 81 -15.00 -15.16 3.73
CA VAL A 81 -16.13 -16.03 4.07
C VAL A 81 -17.34 -15.55 3.30
N TYR A 82 -17.81 -16.36 2.35
CA TYR A 82 -19.06 -16.16 1.61
C TYR A 82 -19.85 -17.46 1.63
N ASP A 83 -21.18 -17.39 1.72
CA ASP A 83 -22.06 -18.55 1.80
C ASP A 83 -21.72 -19.57 2.91
N ASN A 84 -21.19 -19.09 4.04
CA ASN A 84 -20.66 -19.89 5.16
C ASN A 84 -19.49 -20.82 4.79
N GLU A 85 -18.81 -20.55 3.68
CA GLU A 85 -17.63 -21.29 3.23
C GLU A 85 -16.37 -20.42 3.27
N LEU A 86 -15.23 -21.04 3.60
CA LEU A 86 -13.93 -20.38 3.53
C LEU A 86 -13.40 -20.43 2.11
N HIS A 87 -13.08 -19.27 1.56
CA HIS A 87 -12.45 -19.14 0.25
C HIS A 87 -10.93 -19.24 0.33
N GLN A 88 -10.28 -19.26 -0.83
CA GLN A 88 -8.82 -19.28 -0.95
C GLN A 88 -8.21 -18.10 -0.17
N PRO A 89 -7.15 -18.33 0.63
CA PRO A 89 -6.49 -17.24 1.33
C PRO A 89 -5.78 -16.34 0.34
N PHE A 90 -5.73 -15.05 0.67
CA PHE A 90 -4.90 -14.07 0.00
C PHE A 90 -4.05 -13.32 1.02
N TRP A 91 -3.05 -12.63 0.50
CA TRP A 91 -2.21 -11.74 1.28
C TRP A 91 -2.61 -10.29 1.04
N GLU A 92 -2.44 -9.48 2.09
CA GLU A 92 -2.58 -8.05 2.01
C GLU A 92 -1.37 -7.38 2.65
N VAL A 93 -0.81 -6.38 1.96
CA VAL A 93 0.19 -5.46 2.49
C VAL A 93 -0.40 -4.05 2.54
N VAL A 94 -0.28 -3.42 3.70
CA VAL A 94 -0.74 -2.06 3.97
C VAL A 94 0.48 -1.18 4.18
N PHE A 95 0.51 -0.03 3.52
CA PHE A 95 1.56 0.96 3.62
C PHE A 95 1.10 2.13 4.48
N LYS A 96 2.04 2.79 5.14
CA LYS A 96 1.74 4.07 5.78
C LYS A 96 1.31 5.06 4.70
N PRO A 97 0.24 5.85 4.92
CA PRO A 97 -0.10 6.91 4.00
C PRO A 97 1.12 7.82 3.83
N THR A 98 1.58 7.98 2.60
CA THR A 98 2.50 9.04 2.25
C THR A 98 1.70 10.31 2.42
N ASN A 99 1.85 10.95 3.59
CA ASN A 99 1.23 12.24 3.83
C ASN A 99 1.55 13.10 2.60
N PRO A 100 0.57 13.58 1.83
CA PRO A 100 0.89 14.42 0.69
C PRO A 100 1.69 15.58 1.25
N VAL A 101 2.88 15.78 0.69
CA VAL A 101 3.68 16.98 0.91
C VAL A 101 2.74 18.18 0.90
N GLY A 102 2.60 18.82 2.05
CA GLY A 102 1.90 20.09 2.21
C GLY A 102 0.45 20.10 1.71
N THR A 103 -0.49 19.80 2.61
CA THR A 103 -1.60 20.74 2.71
C THR A 103 -0.94 22.08 3.05
N LEU A 104 -0.77 22.96 2.06
CA LEU A 104 -0.67 24.38 2.32
C LEU A 104 -1.94 24.71 3.10
N GLN A 105 -1.82 24.74 4.42
CA GLN A 105 -2.72 25.48 5.25
C GLN A 105 -2.65 26.90 4.67
N LEU A 106 -3.73 27.35 4.05
CA LEU A 106 -3.86 28.74 3.66
C LEU A 106 -3.93 29.54 4.95
N ASP A 107 -2.76 29.87 5.47
CA ASP A 107 -2.56 30.74 6.61
C ASP A 107 -2.97 32.15 6.19
N THR A 108 -4.26 32.41 6.21
CA THR A 108 -4.75 33.79 6.19
C THR A 108 -4.71 34.32 7.61
N GLN A 109 -3.50 34.74 7.98
CA GLN A 109 -3.13 35.75 8.99
C GLN A 109 -3.11 35.38 10.50
N ALA A 110 -1.93 35.67 11.06
CA ALA A 110 -1.64 36.17 12.42
C ALA A 110 -1.29 35.16 13.55
N GLY A 111 -0.06 34.65 13.49
CA GLY A 111 0.97 34.82 14.52
C GLY A 111 0.73 34.33 15.95
N VAL A 112 1.10 33.08 16.25
CA VAL A 112 1.73 32.66 17.53
C VAL A 112 2.62 31.44 17.24
N PHE A 113 3.91 31.52 17.58
CA PHE A 113 4.81 30.36 17.66
C PHE A 113 4.51 29.58 18.94
N VAL A 114 4.26 28.27 18.84
CA VAL A 114 4.41 27.34 19.97
C VAL A 114 5.20 26.13 19.48
N GLY A 115 6.22 25.78 20.26
CA GLY A 115 7.34 24.93 19.87
C GLY A 115 6.99 23.48 19.56
N VAL A 116 7.97 22.84 18.92
CA VAL A 116 7.99 21.41 18.61
C VAL A 116 8.27 20.63 19.90
N ASP A 117 7.30 19.87 20.39
CA ASP A 117 7.58 18.78 21.32
C ASP A 117 7.72 17.47 20.54
N HIS A 118 8.97 17.07 20.33
CA HIS A 118 9.33 15.69 20.07
C HIS A 118 9.21 14.91 21.38
N SER A 119 8.08 14.28 21.63
CA SER A 119 7.89 13.38 22.77
C SER A 119 7.03 12.18 22.36
N LEU A 120 7.75 11.08 22.11
CA LEU A 120 7.41 9.68 22.39
C LEU A 120 5.92 9.32 22.55
N ALA A 121 5.44 8.45 21.67
CA ALA A 121 4.45 7.43 22.04
C ALA A 121 4.72 6.15 21.26
N GLN A 122 5.53 5.28 21.87
CA GLN A 122 5.40 3.84 21.73
C GLN A 122 4.05 3.45 22.35
N CYS A 123 3.25 2.67 21.62
CA CYS A 123 2.37 1.63 22.12
C CYS A 123 2.22 0.59 21.00
#